data_AF-A0A523DM79-F1
#
_entry.id   AF-A0A523DM79-F1
#
_cell.length_a   1.000
_cell.length_b   1.000
_cell.length_c   1.000
_cell.angle_alpha   90.00
_cell.angle_beta   90.00
_cell.angle_gamma   90.00
#
_symmetry.space_group_name_H-M   'P 1'
#
loop_
_entity.id
_entity.type
_entity.pdbx_description
1 polymer ?
#
loop_
_entity_poly.entity_id
_entity_poly.type
_entity_poly.pdbx_seq_one_letter_code
_entity_poly.pdbx_strand_id
1 'polypeptide(L)'
;MSCTLRREENINDLLDDILDGAGREEIRAHLVACPSCRTTRAELEKLALRARELPGTMAPSSDLWPDLRRRIEVEKRFAPRPLPH
;
A
#
# COMPACT_ATOMS: atom_id res chain seq x y z
N MET A 1 -5.61 9.81 -27.27
CA MET A 1 -5.43 10.19 -25.85
C MET A 1 -6.05 9.12 -24.97
N SER A 2 -5.43 7.94 -24.95
CA SER A 2 -5.94 6.80 -24.18
C SER A 2 -5.16 6.72 -22.88
N CYS A 3 -5.88 6.98 -21.79
CA CYS A 3 -5.47 6.73 -20.42
C CYS A 3 -5.61 5.22 -20.14
N THR A 4 -4.90 4.37 -20.88
CA THR A 4 -5.09 2.92 -20.81
C THR A 4 -4.05 2.26 -19.90
N LEU A 5 -4.50 2.01 -18.66
CA LEU A 5 -4.23 0.78 -17.88
C LEU A 5 -2.93 0.60 -17.05
N ARG A 6 -2.24 1.66 -16.60
CA ARG A 6 -1.17 1.52 -15.57
C ARG A 6 -0.97 2.79 -14.73
N ARG A 7 -1.98 3.24 -13.97
CA ARG A 7 -2.00 4.62 -13.39
C ARG A 7 -2.16 4.72 -11.88
N GLU A 8 -2.87 3.82 -11.21
CA GLU A 8 -3.03 3.90 -9.75
C GLU A 8 -1.86 3.25 -9.01
N GLU A 9 -1.51 2.01 -9.36
CA GLU A 9 -0.32 1.32 -8.83
C GLU A 9 0.93 2.16 -9.06
N ASN A 10 1.16 2.60 -10.30
CA ASN A 10 2.30 3.44 -10.66
C ASN A 10 2.38 4.79 -9.92
N ILE A 11 1.25 5.47 -9.64
CA ILE A 11 1.29 6.73 -8.87
C ILE A 11 1.53 6.43 -7.38
N ASN A 12 0.98 5.36 -6.82
CA ASN A 12 1.31 4.94 -5.46
C ASN A 12 2.79 4.54 -5.36
N ASP A 13 3.30 3.74 -6.30
CA ASP A 13 4.69 3.32 -6.36
C ASP A 13 5.65 4.52 -6.49
N LEU A 14 5.23 5.57 -7.21
CA LEU A 14 5.95 6.83 -7.27
C LEU A 14 5.97 7.54 -5.91
N LEU A 15 4.86 7.53 -5.16
CA LEU A 15 4.76 8.16 -3.84
C LEU A 15 5.50 7.37 -2.76
N ASP A 16 5.58 6.06 -2.92
CA ASP A 16 6.30 5.13 -2.04
C ASP A 16 7.80 5.02 -2.39
N ASP A 17 8.24 5.71 -3.45
CA ASP A 17 9.62 5.74 -3.98
C ASP A 17 10.18 4.35 -4.34
N ILE A 18 9.33 3.42 -4.77
CA ILE A 18 9.72 2.05 -5.13
C ILE A 18 9.96 1.87 -6.64
N LEU A 19 9.72 2.90 -7.45
CA LEU A 19 9.99 2.89 -8.88
C LEU A 19 11.48 3.07 -9.19
N ASP A 20 11.95 2.30 -10.17
CA ASP A 20 13.26 2.51 -10.78
C ASP A 20 13.34 3.85 -11.54
N GLY A 21 14.54 4.20 -12.02
CA GLY A 21 14.75 5.47 -12.72
C GLY A 21 13.92 5.60 -14.00
N ALA A 22 13.72 4.50 -14.73
CA ALA A 22 12.97 4.48 -15.98
C ALA A 22 11.46 4.67 -15.73
N GLY A 23 10.91 3.95 -14.75
CA GLY A 23 9.51 4.07 -14.33
C GLY A 23 9.18 5.46 -13.79
N ARG A 24 10.09 6.08 -13.04
CA ARG A 24 9.90 7.46 -12.57
C ARG A 24 9.86 8.47 -13.73
N GLU A 25 10.70 8.32 -14.73
CA GLU A 25 10.71 9.22 -15.89
C GLU A 25 9.45 9.06 -16.73
N GLU A 26 9.03 7.83 -16.99
CA GLU A 26 7.81 7.51 -17.74
C GLU A 26 6.57 8.17 -17.09
N ILE A 27 6.41 8.03 -15.78
CA ILE A 27 5.31 8.66 -15.06
C ILE A 27 5.44 10.18 -15.04
N ARG A 28 6.65 10.74 -14.88
CA ARG A 28 6.83 12.20 -14.92
C ARG A 28 6.42 12.78 -16.27
N ALA A 29 6.85 12.18 -17.37
CA ALA A 29 6.46 12.60 -18.73
C ALA A 29 4.93 12.56 -18.91
N HIS A 30 4.31 11.51 -18.38
CA HIS A 30 2.87 11.36 -18.41
C HIS A 30 2.11 12.40 -17.55
N LEU A 31 2.61 12.70 -16.36
CA LEU A 31 2.05 13.73 -15.48
C LEU A 31 2.11 15.12 -16.13
N VAL A 32 3.09 15.39 -16.99
CA VAL A 32 3.11 16.62 -17.81
C VAL A 32 1.94 16.62 -18.81
N ALA A 33 1.70 15.49 -19.47
CA ALA A 33 0.68 15.38 -20.52
C ALA A 33 -0.77 15.22 -20.00
N CYS A 34 -0.99 14.79 -18.75
CA CYS A 34 -2.33 14.44 -18.28
C CYS A 34 -2.77 15.19 -17.01
N PRO A 35 -3.74 16.13 -17.12
CA PRO A 35 -4.29 16.86 -15.97
C PRO A 35 -4.97 15.97 -14.93
N SER A 36 -5.74 14.96 -15.35
CA SER A 36 -6.47 14.10 -14.40
C SER A 36 -5.53 13.33 -13.48
N CYS A 37 -4.42 12.80 -14.00
CA CYS A 37 -3.42 12.14 -13.17
C CYS A 37 -2.69 13.08 -12.22
N ARG A 38 -2.49 14.35 -12.59
CA ARG A 38 -1.92 15.34 -11.66
C ARG A 38 -2.86 15.59 -10.48
N THR A 39 -4.16 15.66 -10.75
CA THR A 39 -5.18 15.80 -9.68
C THR A 39 -5.16 14.61 -8.75
N THR A 40 -5.19 13.38 -9.28
CA THR A 40 -5.14 12.15 -8.46
C THR A 40 -3.86 12.09 -7.62
N ARG A 41 -2.69 12.41 -8.19
CA ARG A 41 -1.43 12.48 -7.43
C ARG A 41 -1.52 13.49 -6.29
N ALA A 42 -2.04 14.68 -6.53
CA ALA A 42 -2.18 15.71 -5.50
C ALA A 42 -3.16 15.30 -4.38
N GLU A 43 -4.21 14.54 -4.70
CA GLU A 43 -5.13 13.98 -3.71
C GLU A 43 -4.46 12.90 -2.85
N LEU A 44 -3.69 12.01 -3.45
CA LEU A 44 -2.93 10.99 -2.73
C LEU A 44 -1.83 11.60 -1.85
N GLU A 45 -1.11 12.62 -2.32
CA GLU A 45 -0.13 13.37 -1.51
C GLU A 45 -0.78 14.00 -0.27
N LYS A 46 -1.98 14.59 -0.43
CA LYS A 46 -2.75 15.13 0.70
C LYS A 46 -3.18 14.03 1.67
N LEU A 47 -3.65 12.90 1.17
CA LEU A 47 -4.04 11.76 2.00
C LEU A 47 -2.85 11.21 2.79
N ALA A 48 -1.70 11.03 2.14
CA ALA A 48 -0.48 10.57 2.79
C ALA A 48 -0.01 11.53 3.88
N LEU A 49 -0.12 12.85 3.66
CA LEU A 49 0.18 13.85 4.69
C LEU A 49 -0.75 13.70 5.90
N ARG A 50 -2.07 13.57 5.68
CA ARG A 50 -3.05 13.34 6.76
C ARG A 50 -2.81 12.03 7.50
N ALA A 51 -2.44 10.97 6.79
CA ALA A 51 -2.13 9.69 7.40
C ALA A 51 -0.89 9.77 8.31
N ARG A 52 0.12 10.56 7.92
CA ARG A 52 1.30 10.84 8.75
C ARG A 52 1.00 11.66 10.01
N GLU A 53 -0.10 12.43 10.00
CA GLU A 53 -0.58 13.16 11.19
C GLU A 53 -1.30 12.23 12.19
N LEU A 54 -1.64 11.01 11.80
CA LEU A 54 -2.27 10.05 12.71
C LEU A 54 -1.28 9.58 13.80
N PRO A 55 -1.78 9.23 15.00
CA PRO A 55 -0.94 8.64 16.03
C PRO A 55 -0.22 7.39 15.50
N GLY A 56 1.12 7.39 15.56
CA GLY A 56 1.94 6.28 15.07
C GLY A 56 1.75 4.97 15.84
N THR A 57 1.06 5.01 16.98
CA THR A 57 0.57 3.83 17.69
C THR A 57 -0.84 4.08 18.20
N MET A 58 -1.73 3.14 17.92
CA MET A 58 -3.05 3.06 18.53
C MET A 58 -3.15 1.67 19.14
N ALA A 59 -3.54 1.60 20.42
CA ALA A 59 -3.76 0.30 21.04
C ALA A 59 -4.90 -0.40 20.28
N PRO A 60 -4.64 -1.56 19.68
CA PRO A 60 -5.69 -2.33 19.02
C PRO A 60 -6.72 -2.74 20.07
N SER A 61 -8.00 -2.70 19.69
CA SER A 61 -9.10 -2.96 20.63
C SER A 61 -8.90 -4.30 21.36
N SER A 62 -8.99 -4.26 22.69
CA SER A 62 -8.62 -5.40 23.56
C SER A 62 -9.55 -6.60 23.44
N ASP A 63 -10.74 -6.41 22.89
CA ASP A 63 -11.78 -7.42 22.68
C ASP A 63 -11.48 -8.38 21.51
N LEU A 64 -10.73 -7.94 20.49
CA LEU A 64 -10.42 -8.74 19.31
C LEU A 64 -9.22 -9.68 19.50
N TRP A 65 -8.30 -9.34 20.41
CA TRP A 65 -7.07 -10.11 20.63
C TRP A 65 -7.27 -11.53 21.16
N PRO A 66 -8.21 -11.82 22.07
CA PRO A 66 -8.47 -13.19 22.50
C PRO A 66 -8.93 -14.09 21.35
N ASP A 67 -9.82 -13.60 20.48
CA ASP A 67 -10.34 -14.40 19.37
C ASP A 67 -9.27 -14.64 18.28
N LEU A 68 -8.51 -13.61 17.92
CA LEU A 68 -7.37 -13.74 17.01
C LEU A 68 -6.34 -14.75 17.54
N ARG A 69 -6.00 -14.69 18.84
CA ARG A 69 -5.10 -15.66 19.46
C ARG A 69 -5.64 -17.09 19.36
N ARG A 70 -6.92 -17.28 19.64
CA ARG A 70 -7.59 -18.58 19.52
C ARG A 70 -7.50 -19.11 18.09
N ARG A 71 -7.77 -18.28 17.08
CA ARG A 71 -7.70 -18.67 15.66
C ARG A 71 -6.28 -19.04 15.23
N ILE A 72 -5.27 -18.25 15.61
CA ILE A 72 -3.87 -18.56 15.32
C ILE A 72 -3.44 -19.88 15.96
N GLU A 73 -3.87 -20.13 17.19
CA GLU A 73 -3.54 -21.37 17.91
C GLU A 73 -4.20 -22.60 17.27
N VAL A 74 -5.43 -22.45 16.77
CA VAL A 74 -6.13 -23.48 15.98
C VAL A 74 -5.33 -23.77 14.71
N GLU A 75 -4.99 -22.76 13.91
CA GLU A 75 -4.21 -22.93 12.67
C GLU A 75 -2.85 -23.60 12.91
N LYS A 76 -2.12 -23.20 13.97
CA LYS A 76 -0.83 -23.82 14.34
C LYS A 76 -0.95 -25.30 14.66
N ARG A 77 -2.06 -25.74 15.25
CA ARG A 77 -2.30 -27.17 15.56
C ARG A 77 -2.52 -28.01 14.30
N PHE A 78 -2.96 -27.38 13.21
CA PHE A 78 -3.19 -28.04 11.93
C PHE A 78 -2.05 -27.83 10.93
N ALA A 79 -0.98 -27.10 11.31
CA ALA A 79 0.20 -26.97 10.49
C ALA A 79 0.87 -28.35 10.29
N PRO A 80 1.20 -28.76 9.06
CA PRO A 80 1.81 -30.05 8.79
C PRO A 80 3.14 -30.15 9.54
N ARG A 81 3.36 -31.31 10.19
CA ARG A 81 4.61 -31.59 10.90
C ARG A 81 5.79 -31.39 9.93
N PRO A 82 6.80 -30.57 10.27
CA PRO A 82 7.97 -30.40 9.41
C PRO A 82 8.67 -31.76 9.23
N LEU A 83 9.05 -32.05 7.98
CA LEU A 83 9.75 -33.29 7.63
C LEU A 83 11.14 -33.29 8.29
N PRO A 84 11.56 -34.40 8.93
CA PRO A 84 12.92 -34.51 9.44
C PRO A 84 13.93 -34.50 8.27
N HIS A 85 15.06 -33.81 8.50
CA HIS A 85 16.21 -33.74 7.58
C HIS A 85 16.93 -35.09 7.46
#